data_AF-X0YYG9-F1
#
_entry.id   AF-X0YYG9-F1
#
_cell.length_a   1.000
_cell.length_b   1.000
_cell.length_c   1.000
_cell.angle_alpha   90.00
_cell.angle_beta   90.00
_cell.angle_gamma   90.00
#
_symmetry.space_group_name_H-M   'P 1'
#
loop_
_entity.id
_entity.type
_entity.pdbx_description
1 polymer ?
#
loop_
_entity_poly.entity_id
_entity_poly.type
_entity_poly.pdbx_seq_one_letter_code
_entity_poly.pdbx_strand_id
1 'polypeptide(L)'
;MSNSSKNKENRVTYKQAGVDIEAGNRLVDLIKPLAKSTIRSGADSEFGGFGGLFDLKSTGYKDPLLVAANDGVGTKLKIAIEADIHDTIGIDLVAMCVNDLVVQGAEPLFFLDYFSCAKLNPETVQQVISGIAEGCRVLRIRNVEIGKVSKLENWQVGKIVHS
;
A
#
# COMPACT_ATOMS: atom_id res chain seq x y z
N MET A 1 -28.71 33.42 41.22
CA MET A 1 -28.83 33.31 39.75
C MET A 1 -27.44 33.06 39.19
N SER A 2 -27.31 31.91 38.56
CA SER A 2 -26.13 31.33 37.92
C SER A 2 -25.66 32.11 36.71
N ASN A 3 -24.34 32.24 36.52
CA ASN A 3 -23.76 32.13 35.18
C ASN A 3 -22.28 31.73 35.24
N SER A 4 -22.03 30.41 35.18
CA SER A 4 -20.72 29.85 34.82
C SER A 4 -20.66 29.80 33.31
N SER A 5 -19.89 30.72 32.72
CA SER A 5 -19.56 30.73 31.29
C SER A 5 -18.69 29.52 30.98
N LYS A 6 -19.32 28.49 30.38
CA LYS A 6 -18.65 27.30 29.84
C LYS A 6 -17.66 27.71 28.75
N ASN A 7 -16.38 27.65 29.07
CA ASN A 7 -15.31 27.71 28.09
C ASN A 7 -15.27 26.37 27.36
N LYS A 8 -15.94 26.25 26.20
CA LYS A 8 -15.75 25.12 25.29
C LYS A 8 -14.37 25.30 24.64
N GLU A 9 -13.35 24.72 25.25
CA GLU A 9 -12.06 24.50 24.59
C GLU A 9 -12.32 23.75 23.27
N ASN A 10 -12.04 24.42 22.14
CA ASN A 10 -11.91 23.78 20.84
C ASN A 10 -10.71 22.81 20.90
N ARG A 11 -10.93 21.59 21.40
CA ARG A 11 -9.96 20.50 21.30
C ARG A 11 -9.89 20.08 19.84
N VAL A 12 -8.84 20.53 19.15
CA VAL A 12 -8.44 20.00 17.84
C VAL A 12 -8.14 18.52 18.04
N THR A 13 -9.02 17.65 17.58
CA THR A 13 -8.80 16.19 17.66
C THR A 13 -7.85 15.76 16.55
N TYR A 14 -7.02 14.73 16.77
CA TYR A 14 -6.19 14.14 15.70
C TYR A 14 -7.00 13.76 14.44
N LYS A 15 -8.29 13.47 14.63
CA LYS A 15 -9.26 13.24 13.56
C LYS A 15 -9.52 14.47 12.68
N GLN A 16 -9.48 15.67 13.25
CA GLN A 16 -9.57 16.95 12.51
C GLN A 16 -8.27 17.33 11.80
N ALA A 17 -7.13 16.78 12.21
CA ALA A 17 -5.85 16.86 11.48
C ALA A 17 -5.75 15.81 10.35
N GLY A 18 -6.87 15.15 10.01
CA GLY A 18 -6.96 14.17 8.94
C GLY A 18 -6.62 12.73 9.34
N VAL A 19 -6.22 12.46 10.59
CA VAL A 19 -5.79 11.12 11.02
C VAL A 19 -6.93 10.36 11.69
N ASP A 20 -7.54 9.43 10.95
CA ASP A 20 -8.51 8.47 11.50
C ASP A 20 -7.78 7.22 11.99
N ILE A 21 -7.40 7.22 13.27
CA ILE A 21 -6.61 6.16 13.91
C ILE A 21 -7.38 4.82 13.92
N GLU A 22 -8.70 4.86 14.10
CA GLU A 22 -9.52 3.66 14.15
C GLU A 22 -9.59 2.99 12.77
N ALA A 23 -9.83 3.77 11.72
CA ALA A 23 -9.79 3.28 10.35
C ALA A 23 -8.38 2.77 9.96
N GLY A 24 -7.32 3.44 10.43
CA GLY A 24 -5.94 2.99 10.24
C GLY A 24 -5.65 1.64 10.89
N ASN A 25 -6.02 1.48 12.16
CA ASN A 25 -5.82 0.21 12.89
C ASN A 25 -6.62 -0.93 12.27
N ARG A 26 -7.89 -0.67 11.92
CA ARG A 26 -8.73 -1.65 11.21
C ARG A 26 -8.09 -2.07 9.89
N LEU A 27 -7.58 -1.12 9.12
CA LEU A 27 -6.90 -1.42 7.86
C LEU A 27 -5.67 -2.30 8.11
N VAL A 28 -4.85 -1.97 9.10
CA VAL A 28 -3.67 -2.77 9.48
C VAL A 28 -4.07 -4.23 9.76
N ASP A 29 -5.17 -4.46 10.48
CA ASP A 29 -5.64 -5.82 10.79
C ASP A 29 -6.18 -6.57 9.56
N LEU A 30 -6.82 -5.86 8.62
CA LEU A 30 -7.28 -6.43 7.36
C LEU A 30 -6.13 -6.83 6.41
N ILE A 31 -5.04 -6.06 6.40
CA ILE A 31 -3.97 -6.23 5.41
C ILE A 31 -2.83 -7.15 5.88
N LYS A 32 -2.62 -7.26 7.20
CA LYS A 32 -1.65 -8.19 7.80
C LYS A 32 -1.71 -9.62 7.20
N PRO A 33 -2.88 -10.29 7.11
CA PRO A 33 -2.94 -11.63 6.52
C PRO A 33 -2.60 -11.63 5.02
N LEU A 34 -2.93 -10.56 4.30
CA LEU A 34 -2.62 -10.43 2.87
C LEU A 34 -1.10 -10.33 2.65
N ALA A 35 -0.39 -9.48 3.42
CA ALA A 35 1.06 -9.41 3.38
C ALA A 35 1.70 -10.77 3.74
N LYS A 36 1.27 -11.38 4.84
CA LYS A 36 1.80 -12.67 5.30
C LYS A 36 1.67 -13.78 4.26
N SER A 37 0.63 -13.74 3.44
CA SER A 37 0.43 -14.73 2.37
C SER A 37 1.47 -14.68 1.24
N THR A 38 2.35 -13.68 1.25
CA THR A 38 3.34 -13.44 0.19
C THR A 38 4.78 -13.67 0.62
N ILE A 39 5.05 -14.08 1.87
CA ILE A 39 6.40 -14.18 2.46
C ILE A 39 7.31 -15.19 1.73
N ARG A 40 8.64 -14.89 1.71
CA ARG A 40 9.74 -15.79 1.32
C ARG A 40 10.90 -15.74 2.30
N SER A 41 11.85 -16.66 2.09
CA SER A 41 13.20 -16.59 2.66
C SER A 41 13.85 -15.22 2.42
N GLY A 42 14.19 -14.53 3.51
CA GLY A 42 14.77 -13.18 3.49
C GLY A 42 13.79 -12.08 3.84
N ALA A 43 12.49 -12.39 3.90
CA ALA A 43 11.43 -11.47 4.29
C ALA A 43 10.94 -11.71 5.73
N ASP A 44 11.80 -12.27 6.58
CA ASP A 44 11.41 -12.80 7.90
C ASP A 44 11.13 -11.71 8.96
N SER A 45 11.17 -10.43 8.58
CA SER A 45 10.89 -9.31 9.49
C SER A 45 9.40 -9.22 9.86
N GLU A 46 9.12 -9.03 11.15
CA GLU A 46 7.75 -8.85 11.63
C GLU A 46 7.11 -7.57 11.09
N PHE A 47 5.83 -7.68 10.68
CA PHE A 47 5.01 -6.58 10.21
C PHE A 47 4.76 -5.59 11.36
N GLY A 48 5.21 -4.33 11.24
CA GLY A 48 4.97 -3.29 12.26
C GLY A 48 6.07 -2.24 12.46
N GLY A 49 7.22 -2.39 11.78
CA GLY A 49 8.24 -1.35 11.72
C GLY A 49 7.94 -0.27 10.66
N PHE A 50 8.57 0.91 10.77
CA PHE A 50 8.46 2.01 9.80
C PHE A 50 9.03 1.69 8.39
N GLY A 51 9.60 0.50 8.21
CA GLY A 51 10.02 -0.10 6.96
C GLY A 51 10.22 -1.59 7.17
N GLY A 52 10.10 -2.39 6.12
CA GLY A 52 10.50 -3.79 6.18
C GLY A 52 11.95 -3.99 5.71
N LEU A 53 12.43 -5.20 5.94
CA LEU A 53 13.82 -5.58 5.75
C LEU A 53 13.86 -6.82 4.87
N PHE A 54 14.83 -6.84 3.94
CA PHE A 54 15.06 -7.98 3.08
C PHE A 54 16.51 -8.48 3.15
N ASP A 55 16.73 -9.68 3.67
CA ASP A 55 18.05 -10.30 3.72
C ASP A 55 18.40 -10.96 2.39
N LEU A 56 19.21 -10.27 1.58
CA LEU A 56 19.74 -10.80 0.32
C LEU A 56 20.62 -12.04 0.51
N LYS A 57 21.30 -12.23 1.65
CA LYS A 57 22.17 -13.40 1.84
C LYS A 57 21.36 -14.69 1.90
N SER A 58 20.17 -14.63 2.48
CA SER A 58 19.25 -15.77 2.58
C SER A 58 18.69 -16.24 1.22
N THR A 59 18.87 -15.47 0.15
CA THR A 59 18.31 -15.79 -1.17
C THR A 59 19.17 -16.76 -1.99
N GLY A 60 20.45 -16.89 -1.65
CA GLY A 60 21.40 -17.72 -2.40
C GLY A 60 21.97 -17.08 -3.68
N TYR A 61 21.65 -15.82 -4.00
CA TYR A 61 22.28 -15.14 -5.14
C TYR A 61 23.78 -14.89 -4.88
N LYS A 62 24.60 -15.03 -5.93
CA LYS A 62 26.03 -14.72 -5.92
C LYS A 62 26.25 -13.42 -6.69
N ASP A 63 26.79 -12.41 -6.00
CA ASP A 63 27.08 -11.09 -6.56
C ASP A 63 25.87 -10.44 -7.28
N PRO A 64 24.72 -10.27 -6.58
CA PRO A 64 23.50 -9.81 -7.22
C PRO A 64 23.56 -8.32 -7.59
N LEU A 65 23.03 -7.99 -8.76
CA LEU A 65 22.61 -6.62 -9.11
C LEU A 65 21.13 -6.46 -8.77
N LEU A 66 20.77 -5.32 -8.19
CA LEU A 66 19.39 -4.99 -7.90
C LEU A 66 18.81 -4.11 -9.00
N VAL A 67 17.65 -4.49 -9.51
CA VAL A 67 16.84 -3.69 -10.43
C VAL A 67 15.57 -3.32 -9.70
N ALA A 68 15.26 -2.02 -9.67
CA ALA A 68 14.03 -1.50 -9.08
C ALA A 68 13.23 -0.81 -10.18
N ALA A 69 11.91 -1.02 -10.14
CA ALA A 69 10.95 -0.36 -11.00
C ALA A 69 9.81 0.18 -10.12
N ASN A 70 9.25 1.31 -10.54
CA ASN A 70 8.02 1.85 -9.98
C ASN A 70 7.11 2.23 -11.15
N ASP A 71 5.81 2.02 -10.97
CA ASP A 71 4.81 2.46 -11.94
C ASP A 71 3.49 2.72 -11.21
N GLY A 72 2.56 3.39 -11.89
CA GLY A 72 1.20 3.59 -11.45
C GLY A 72 0.20 2.93 -12.39
N VAL A 73 -0.99 2.61 -11.87
CA VAL A 73 -2.09 2.07 -12.69
C VAL A 73 -2.57 3.09 -13.75
N GLY A 74 -2.38 4.39 -13.51
CA GLY A 74 -2.77 5.45 -14.43
C GLY A 74 -4.29 5.65 -14.52
N THR A 75 -4.77 6.02 -15.71
CA THR A 75 -6.18 6.42 -15.92
C THR A 75 -7.20 5.30 -15.75
N LYS A 76 -6.76 4.03 -15.75
CA LYS A 76 -7.62 2.87 -15.46
C LYS A 76 -8.27 2.94 -14.07
N LEU A 77 -7.64 3.65 -13.12
CA LEU A 77 -8.24 3.93 -11.81
C LEU A 77 -9.59 4.63 -11.90
N LYS A 78 -9.80 5.50 -12.88
CA LYS A 78 -11.10 6.18 -13.06
C LYS A 78 -12.20 5.17 -13.36
N ILE A 79 -11.92 4.21 -14.24
CA ILE A 79 -12.87 3.15 -14.61
C ILE A 79 -13.16 2.24 -13.40
N ALA A 80 -12.13 1.86 -12.64
CA ALA A 80 -12.30 1.05 -11.43
C ALA A 80 -13.20 1.76 -10.40
N ILE A 81 -13.01 3.07 -10.22
CA ILE A 81 -13.83 3.91 -9.32
C ILE A 81 -15.28 4.02 -9.83
N GLU A 82 -15.48 4.28 -11.12
CA GLU A 82 -16.82 4.41 -11.71
C GLU A 82 -17.59 3.09 -11.72
N ALA A 83 -16.89 1.96 -11.86
CA ALA A 83 -17.48 0.62 -11.84
C ALA A 83 -17.66 0.04 -10.43
N ASP A 84 -17.09 0.67 -9.40
CA ASP A 84 -16.98 0.17 -8.04
C ASP A 84 -16.32 -1.23 -7.93
N ILE A 85 -15.26 -1.44 -8.73
CA ILE A 85 -14.49 -2.69 -8.78
C ILE A 85 -13.02 -2.35 -8.53
N HIS A 86 -12.52 -2.70 -7.34
CA HIS A 86 -11.17 -2.30 -6.88
C HIS A 86 -10.22 -3.49 -6.63
N ASP A 87 -10.73 -4.71 -6.63
CA ASP A 87 -9.99 -5.93 -6.26
C ASP A 87 -9.02 -6.43 -7.33
N THR A 88 -9.20 -6.02 -8.59
CA THR A 88 -8.28 -6.38 -9.69
C THR A 88 -7.20 -5.34 -9.95
N ILE A 89 -7.39 -4.09 -9.50
CA ILE A 89 -6.52 -2.97 -9.88
C ILE A 89 -5.10 -3.10 -9.31
N GLY A 90 -4.98 -3.79 -8.17
CA GLY A 90 -3.69 -4.13 -7.58
C GLY A 90 -2.90 -5.13 -8.42
N ILE A 91 -3.55 -6.02 -9.16
CA ILE A 91 -2.88 -6.97 -10.07
C ILE A 91 -2.27 -6.19 -11.23
N ASP A 92 -3.02 -5.23 -11.80
CA ASP A 92 -2.53 -4.36 -12.86
C ASP A 92 -1.29 -3.58 -12.41
N LEU A 93 -1.32 -3.03 -11.19
CA LEU A 93 -0.18 -2.30 -10.62
C LEU A 93 1.08 -3.17 -10.57
N VAL A 94 0.96 -4.40 -10.04
CA VAL A 94 2.11 -5.30 -9.93
C VAL A 94 2.61 -5.72 -11.31
N ALA A 95 1.70 -6.01 -12.25
CA ALA A 95 2.05 -6.42 -13.60
C ALA A 95 2.85 -5.35 -14.36
N MET A 96 2.48 -4.07 -14.22
CA MET A 96 3.23 -2.96 -14.84
C MET A 96 4.68 -2.93 -14.35
N CYS A 97 4.90 -2.95 -13.03
CA CYS A 97 6.25 -2.95 -12.47
C CYS A 97 7.05 -4.20 -12.86
N VAL A 98 6.44 -5.40 -12.83
CA VAL A 98 7.14 -6.66 -13.14
C VAL A 98 7.54 -6.72 -14.61
N ASN A 99 6.70 -6.23 -15.52
CA ASN A 99 7.00 -6.21 -16.94
C ASN A 99 8.28 -5.42 -17.25
N ASP A 100 8.54 -4.32 -16.53
CA ASP A 100 9.77 -3.52 -16.69
C ASP A 100 11.03 -4.17 -16.10
N LEU A 101 10.86 -5.10 -15.16
CA LEU A 101 11.96 -5.89 -14.59
C LEU A 101 12.35 -7.05 -15.51
N VAL A 102 11.36 -7.79 -16.02
CA VAL A 102 11.61 -9.03 -16.78
C VAL A 102 12.26 -8.76 -18.14
N VAL A 103 12.05 -7.58 -18.74
CA VAL A 103 12.73 -7.19 -19.99
C VAL A 103 14.25 -7.05 -19.83
N GLN A 104 14.73 -6.88 -18.59
CA GLN A 104 16.17 -6.87 -18.25
C GLN A 104 16.65 -8.24 -17.76
N GLY A 105 15.78 -9.25 -17.69
CA GLY A 105 16.08 -10.57 -17.14
C GLY A 105 16.12 -10.63 -15.60
N ALA A 106 15.58 -9.61 -14.91
CA ALA A 106 15.55 -9.60 -13.45
C ALA A 106 14.46 -10.53 -12.89
N GLU A 107 14.77 -11.22 -11.79
CA GLU A 107 13.78 -11.97 -11.01
C GLU A 107 13.10 -11.02 -10.01
N PRO A 108 11.75 -10.94 -9.98
CA PRO A 108 11.05 -10.14 -8.98
C PRO A 108 11.29 -10.66 -7.54
N LEU A 109 11.74 -9.79 -6.64
CA LEU A 109 12.09 -10.16 -5.26
C LEU A 109 11.00 -9.80 -4.25
N PHE A 110 10.72 -8.51 -4.12
CA PHE A 110 9.74 -7.94 -3.22
C PHE A 110 9.00 -6.78 -3.90
N PHE A 111 7.83 -6.42 -3.37
CA PHE A 111 7.01 -5.31 -3.86
C PHE A 111 6.66 -4.36 -2.72
N LEU A 112 6.75 -3.06 -2.99
CA LEU A 112 6.24 -1.99 -2.12
C LEU A 112 5.21 -1.18 -2.88
N ASP A 113 4.11 -0.85 -2.20
CA ASP A 113 3.07 0.03 -2.75
C ASP A 113 2.96 1.36 -1.99
N TYR A 114 2.31 2.32 -2.64
CA TYR A 114 1.91 3.58 -2.02
C TYR A 114 0.45 3.84 -2.34
N PHE A 115 -0.38 3.88 -1.30
CA PHE A 115 -1.80 4.15 -1.44
C PHE A 115 -2.13 5.55 -0.93
N SER A 116 -2.81 6.35 -1.75
CA SER A 116 -3.29 7.68 -1.34
C SER A 116 -4.77 7.86 -1.65
N CYS A 117 -5.49 8.49 -0.72
CA CYS A 117 -6.92 8.76 -0.88
C CYS A 117 -7.32 10.06 -0.17
N ALA A 118 -8.43 10.66 -0.63
CA ALA A 118 -9.02 11.82 0.04
C ALA A 118 -9.71 11.44 1.36
N LYS A 119 -10.35 10.26 1.39
CA LYS A 119 -10.99 9.69 2.57
C LYS A 119 -10.66 8.22 2.65
N LEU A 120 -10.19 7.78 3.82
CA LEU A 120 -9.86 6.39 4.05
C LEU A 120 -11.14 5.56 4.18
N ASN A 121 -11.31 4.59 3.29
CA ASN A 121 -12.29 3.53 3.37
C ASN A 121 -11.53 2.19 3.48
N PRO A 122 -11.42 1.60 4.69
CA PRO A 122 -10.62 0.38 4.90
C PRO A 122 -11.00 -0.78 3.98
N GLU A 123 -12.28 -0.94 3.64
CA GLU A 123 -12.79 -2.01 2.80
C GLU A 123 -12.33 -1.86 1.34
N THR A 124 -12.43 -0.65 0.79
CA THR A 124 -11.91 -0.36 -0.56
C THR A 124 -10.40 -0.56 -0.61
N VAL A 125 -9.67 -0.07 0.41
CA VAL A 125 -8.21 -0.22 0.46
C VAL A 125 -7.82 -1.69 0.58
N GLN A 126 -8.55 -2.47 1.38
CA GLN A 126 -8.37 -3.91 1.50
C GLN A 126 -8.55 -4.61 0.14
N GLN A 127 -9.55 -4.23 -0.67
CA GLN A 127 -9.74 -4.81 -2.01
C GLN A 127 -8.54 -4.56 -2.91
N VAL A 128 -8.06 -3.32 -2.98
CA VAL A 128 -6.87 -2.96 -3.77
C VAL A 128 -5.66 -3.77 -3.33
N ILE A 129 -5.40 -3.83 -2.03
CA ILE A 129 -4.27 -4.57 -1.45
C ILE A 129 -4.41 -6.08 -1.67
N SER A 130 -5.63 -6.62 -1.65
CA SER A 130 -5.87 -8.02 -1.99
C SER A 130 -5.46 -8.31 -3.44
N GLY A 131 -5.75 -7.39 -4.36
CA GLY A 131 -5.26 -7.45 -5.74
C GLY A 131 -3.75 -7.38 -5.84
N ILE A 132 -3.08 -6.52 -5.06
CA ILE A 132 -1.61 -6.44 -5.03
C ILE A 132 -1.02 -7.77 -4.54
N ALA A 133 -1.54 -8.29 -3.43
CA ALA A 133 -1.08 -9.57 -2.88
C ALA A 133 -1.30 -10.72 -3.88
N GLU A 134 -2.42 -10.74 -4.60
CA GLU A 134 -2.67 -11.71 -5.67
C GLU A 134 -1.71 -11.55 -6.85
N GLY A 135 -1.51 -10.32 -7.33
CA GLY A 135 -0.54 -10.01 -8.38
C GLY A 135 0.85 -10.53 -8.03
N CYS A 136 1.27 -10.34 -6.79
CA CYS A 136 2.55 -10.84 -6.29
C CYS A 136 2.62 -12.38 -6.30
N ARG A 137 1.56 -13.05 -5.83
CA ARG A 137 1.48 -14.52 -5.86
C ARG A 137 1.60 -15.08 -7.28
N VAL A 138 0.83 -14.55 -8.23
CA VAL A 138 0.77 -15.09 -9.60
C VAL A 138 2.02 -14.74 -10.43
N LEU A 139 2.64 -13.57 -10.19
CA LEU A 139 3.87 -13.14 -10.86
C LEU A 139 5.14 -13.57 -10.13
N ARG A 140 5.00 -14.42 -9.10
CA ARG A 140 6.11 -14.98 -8.30
C ARG A 140 6.97 -13.92 -7.61
N ILE A 141 6.40 -12.74 -7.33
CA ILE A 141 6.97 -11.87 -6.31
C ILE A 141 6.70 -12.55 -4.98
N ARG A 142 7.75 -12.94 -4.27
CA ARG A 142 7.59 -13.68 -3.03
C ARG A 142 7.88 -12.84 -1.79
N ASN A 143 7.52 -11.55 -1.77
CA ASN A 143 7.34 -10.77 -0.54
C ASN A 143 6.62 -9.46 -0.86
N VAL A 144 5.51 -9.16 -0.19
CA VAL A 144 4.85 -7.85 -0.28
C VAL A 144 5.00 -7.14 1.06
N GLU A 145 5.73 -6.05 1.02
CA GLU A 145 5.63 -5.03 2.06
C GLU A 145 4.51 -4.10 1.67
N ILE A 146 3.33 -4.33 2.25
CA ILE A 146 2.19 -3.46 2.00
C ILE A 146 2.54 -2.09 2.58
N GLY A 147 2.67 -1.13 1.69
CA GLY A 147 3.35 0.11 1.99
C GLY A 147 2.45 1.14 2.65
N LYS A 148 2.87 2.40 2.55
CA LYS A 148 2.32 3.47 3.36
C LYS A 148 0.99 3.96 2.78
N VAL A 149 -0.02 4.03 3.64
CA VAL A 149 -1.31 4.67 3.33
C VAL A 149 -1.25 6.13 3.76
N SER A 150 -1.45 7.04 2.82
CA SER A 150 -1.52 8.48 3.09
C SER A 150 -2.93 9.02 2.84
N LYS A 151 -3.39 9.90 3.73
CA LYS A 151 -4.57 10.72 3.46
C LYS A 151 -4.11 12.07 2.93
N LEU A 152 -4.61 12.45 1.75
CA LEU A 152 -4.32 13.74 1.14
C LEU A 152 -5.63 14.54 1.09
N GLU A 153 -5.77 15.51 1.99
CA GLU A 153 -6.92 16.41 1.99
C GLU A 153 -6.90 17.24 0.67
N ASN A 154 -8.03 17.29 -0.02
CA ASN A 154 -8.20 17.93 -1.35
C ASN A 154 -7.55 17.20 -2.56
N TRP A 155 -7.29 15.90 -2.46
CA TRP A 155 -6.83 15.12 -3.62
C TRP A 155 -7.98 14.81 -4.59
N GLN A 156 -7.91 15.38 -5.79
CA GLN A 156 -8.71 14.97 -6.94
C GLN A 156 -7.93 13.94 -7.76
N VAL A 157 -8.60 12.86 -8.18
CA VAL A 157 -8.08 11.80 -9.04
C VAL A 157 -7.48 12.43 -10.31
N GLY A 158 -6.15 12.63 -10.34
CA GLY A 158 -5.48 13.37 -11.41
C GLY A 158 -4.10 13.97 -11.06
N LYS A 159 -3.71 14.05 -9.79
CA LYS A 159 -2.31 14.37 -9.43
C LYS A 159 -1.49 13.07 -9.33
N ILE A 160 -0.93 12.68 -10.46
CA ILE A 160 0.08 11.62 -10.57
C ILE A 160 1.28 12.06 -9.73
N VAL A 161 1.63 11.28 -8.70
CA VAL A 161 2.94 11.38 -8.06
C VAL A 161 3.91 10.73 -9.06
N HIS A 162 4.57 11.56 -9.89
CA HIS A 162 5.84 11.17 -10.47
C HIS A 162 6.87 11.21 -9.34
N SER A 163 7.55 10.10 -9.08
CA SER A 163 8.91 10.13 -8.55
C SER A 163 9.86 10.40 -9.70
#